data_AF-A0A7C9D332-F1
#
_entry.id   AF-A0A7C9D332-F1
#
_cell.length_a   1.000
_cell.length_b   1.000
_cell.length_c   1.000
_cell.angle_alpha   90.00
_cell.angle_beta   90.00
_cell.angle_gamma   90.00
#
_symmetry.space_group_name_H-M   'P 1'
#
loop_
_entity.id
_entity.type
_entity.pdbx_description
1 polymer ?
#
loop_
_entity_poly.entity_id
_entity_poly.type
_entity_poly.pdbx_seq_one_letter_code
_entity_poly.pdbx_strand_id
1 'polypeptide(L)'
;MVLPLLKLGTLALRTLSKPVASRLKQQAAHYPRFREFIISLAQVNHRFTTTMQRRIYGHATDVEIRPLNEDRAVQVASDLLGEMFVFLVAGAAVIFEVQRSAKSEAKKEEKRKQEMEALRARDEALSKQVELLQLKIMELEKLAQGRGITGLFNFKSAQLEAEKSAKAA
;
A
#
# COMPACT_ATOMS: atom_id res chain seq x y z
N MET A 1 -7.23 -5.65 19.22
CA MET A 1 -6.01 -6.50 19.28
C MET A 1 -4.75 -5.67 19.61
N VAL A 2 -4.82 -4.69 20.52
CA VAL A 2 -3.71 -3.76 20.82
C VAL A 2 -2.80 -4.28 21.95
N LEU A 3 -3.37 -5.11 22.84
CA LEU A 3 -2.67 -5.73 23.97
C LEU A 3 -1.44 -6.59 23.57
N PRO A 4 -1.47 -7.41 22.50
CA PRO A 4 -0.30 -8.20 22.10
C PRO A 4 0.87 -7.35 21.61
N LEU A 5 0.62 -6.31 20.79
CA LEU A 5 1.67 -5.41 20.30
C LEU A 5 2.31 -4.61 21.44
N LEU A 6 1.52 -4.09 22.38
CA LEU A 6 2.04 -3.37 23.54
C LEU A 6 2.89 -4.28 24.43
N LYS A 7 2.47 -5.54 24.63
CA LYS A 7 3.25 -6.53 25.37
C LYS A 7 4.56 -6.91 24.66
N LEU A 8 4.53 -7.06 23.32
CA LEU A 8 5.74 -7.31 22.53
C LEU A 8 6.68 -6.11 22.54
N GLY A 9 6.17 -4.89 22.41
CA GLY A 9 6.95 -3.66 22.48
C GLY A 9 7.63 -3.48 23.83
N THR A 10 6.90 -3.73 24.93
CA THR A 10 7.46 -3.68 26.29
C THR A 10 8.48 -4.81 26.54
N LEU A 11 8.28 -6.00 25.97
CA LEU A 11 9.28 -7.08 26.03
C LEU A 11 10.54 -6.72 25.22
N ALA A 12 10.38 -6.17 24.03
CA ALA A 12 11.48 -5.78 23.14
C ALA A 12 12.32 -4.66 23.78
N LEU A 13 11.67 -3.65 24.36
CA LEU A 13 12.32 -2.65 25.22
C LEU A 13 13.12 -3.33 26.33
N ARG A 14 12.50 -4.22 27.10
CA ARG A 14 13.19 -4.88 28.23
C ARG A 14 14.35 -5.78 27.78
N THR A 15 14.27 -6.35 26.59
CA THR A 15 15.26 -7.28 26.03
C THR A 15 16.42 -6.54 25.37
N LEU A 16 16.18 -5.37 24.79
CA LEU A 16 17.19 -4.56 24.11
C LEU A 16 17.83 -3.54 25.07
N SER A 17 17.08 -2.96 26.00
CA SER A 17 17.61 -1.97 26.96
C SER A 17 18.64 -2.56 27.92
N LYS A 18 18.47 -3.81 28.39
CA LYS A 18 19.44 -4.46 29.28
C LYS A 18 20.84 -4.66 28.68
N PRO A 19 21.00 -5.31 27.50
CA PRO A 19 22.32 -5.48 26.90
C PRO A 19 22.91 -4.16 26.45
N VAL A 20 22.10 -3.20 25.99
CA VAL A 20 22.57 -1.86 25.63
C VAL A 20 23.11 -1.14 26.87
N ALA A 21 22.38 -1.15 27.99
CA ALA A 21 22.84 -0.53 29.23
C ALA A 21 24.12 -1.18 29.78
N SER A 22 24.24 -2.50 29.69
CA SER A 22 25.46 -3.20 30.09
C SER A 22 26.66 -2.84 29.22
N ARG A 23 26.47 -2.75 27.89
CA ARG A 23 27.52 -2.36 26.93
C ARG A 23 27.94 -0.90 27.12
N LEU A 24 26.98 0.01 27.32
CA LEU A 24 27.24 1.44 27.53
C LEU A 24 27.99 1.69 28.84
N LYS A 25 27.63 0.99 29.93
CA LYS A 25 28.38 1.02 31.19
C LYS A 25 29.81 0.53 31.03
N GLN A 26 30.00 -0.60 30.35
CA GLN A 26 31.34 -1.15 30.10
C GLN A 26 32.19 -0.18 29.27
N GLN A 27 31.61 0.41 28.23
CA GLN A 27 32.29 1.37 27.37
C GLN A 27 32.62 2.68 28.12
N ALA A 28 31.72 3.16 28.97
CA ALA A 28 31.95 4.34 29.82
C ALA A 28 33.04 4.10 30.88
N ALA A 29 33.22 2.84 31.32
CA ALA A 29 34.30 2.49 32.24
C ALA A 29 35.68 2.49 31.57
N HIS A 30 35.76 2.15 30.28
CA HIS A 30 37.05 2.02 29.57
C HIS A 30 37.44 3.30 28.81
N TYR A 31 36.48 4.13 28.41
CA TYR A 31 36.72 5.31 27.57
C TYR A 31 36.26 6.61 28.26
N PRO A 32 37.19 7.44 28.78
CA PRO A 32 36.86 8.69 29.48
C PRO A 32 36.07 9.70 28.63
N ARG A 33 36.44 9.86 27.35
CA ARG A 33 35.69 10.73 26.42
C ARG A 33 34.24 10.28 26.23
N PHE A 34 34.02 8.97 26.22
CA PHE A 34 32.69 8.40 26.08
C PHE A 34 31.87 8.57 27.37
N ARG A 35 32.52 8.44 28.53
CA ARG A 35 31.93 8.73 29.84
C ARG A 35 31.45 10.17 29.93
N GLU A 36 32.27 11.14 29.54
CA GLU A 36 31.91 12.56 29.49
C GLU A 36 30.73 12.82 28.53
N PHE A 37 30.73 12.17 27.37
CA PHE A 37 29.62 12.25 26.42
C PHE A 37 28.30 11.73 27.03
N ILE A 38 28.33 10.55 27.67
CA ILE A 38 27.15 9.97 28.34
C ILE A 38 26.66 10.88 29.48
N ILE A 39 27.57 11.40 30.30
CA ILE A 39 27.22 12.30 31.42
C ILE A 39 26.62 13.61 30.88
N SER A 40 27.20 14.19 29.83
CA SER A 40 26.67 15.41 29.22
C SER A 40 25.29 15.20 28.60
N LEU A 41 25.05 14.07 27.92
CA LEU A 41 23.71 13.69 27.44
C LEU A 41 22.71 13.56 28.59
N ALA A 42 23.08 12.87 29.66
CA ALA A 42 22.20 12.71 30.83
C ALA A 42 21.86 14.05 31.47
N GLN A 43 22.83 14.96 31.58
CA GLN A 43 22.64 16.29 32.14
C GLN A 43 21.78 17.18 31.23
N VAL A 44 22.01 17.15 29.91
CA VAL A 44 21.19 17.87 28.93
C VAL A 44 19.75 17.38 29.00
N ASN A 45 19.54 16.05 29.01
CA ASN A 45 18.21 15.46 29.14
C ASN A 45 17.53 15.86 30.45
N HIS A 46 18.24 15.77 31.59
CA HIS A 46 17.68 16.13 32.89
C HIS A 46 17.29 17.62 32.96
N ARG A 47 18.13 18.50 32.42
CA ARG A 47 17.83 19.93 32.30
C ARG A 47 16.62 20.16 31.42
N PHE A 48 16.59 19.55 30.24
CA PHE A 48 15.47 19.66 29.31
C PHE A 48 14.15 19.21 29.94
N THR A 49 14.10 18.01 30.53
CA THR A 49 12.90 17.49 31.19
C THR A 49 12.42 18.41 32.31
N THR A 50 13.34 18.89 33.15
CA THR A 50 13.00 19.76 34.29
C THR A 50 12.51 21.12 33.82
N THR A 51 13.13 21.72 32.81
CA THR A 51 12.69 22.98 32.21
C THR A 51 11.32 22.84 31.55
N MET A 52 11.09 21.76 30.79
CA MET A 52 9.78 21.51 30.18
C MET A 52 8.69 21.30 31.22
N GLN A 53 8.97 20.49 32.25
CA GLN A 53 8.03 20.27 33.35
C GLN A 53 7.69 21.60 34.03
N ARG A 54 8.68 22.40 34.43
CA ARG A 54 8.43 23.71 35.06
C ARG A 54 7.62 24.65 34.16
N ARG A 55 7.89 24.66 32.85
CA ARG A 55 7.16 25.47 31.87
C ARG A 55 5.69 25.05 31.73
N ILE A 56 5.42 23.75 31.76
CA ILE A 56 4.04 23.22 31.65
C ILE A 56 3.27 23.44 32.95
N TYR A 57 3.91 23.28 34.11
CA TYR A 57 3.27 23.41 35.43
C TYR A 57 3.30 24.84 36.03
N GLY A 58 3.83 25.82 35.29
CA GLY A 58 3.83 27.23 35.73
C GLY A 58 4.77 27.56 36.90
N HIS A 59 5.73 26.68 37.21
CA HIS A 59 6.72 26.92 38.26
C HIS A 59 7.88 27.80 37.76
N ALA A 60 8.46 28.61 38.66
CA ALA A 60 9.61 29.44 38.34
C ALA A 60 10.77 28.58 37.80
N THR A 61 11.28 28.93 36.63
CA THR A 61 12.31 28.15 35.93
C THR A 61 13.71 28.39 36.50
N ASP A 62 13.85 29.34 37.42
CA ASP A 62 15.11 29.98 37.83
C ASP A 62 15.93 29.24 38.91
N VAL A 63 15.50 28.04 39.32
CA VAL A 63 16.23 27.25 40.32
C VAL A 63 17.31 26.40 39.65
N GLU A 64 18.57 26.58 40.07
CA GLU A 64 19.73 25.83 39.61
C GLU A 64 19.51 24.31 39.72
N ILE A 65 19.67 23.62 38.59
CA ILE A 65 19.43 22.18 38.49
C ILE A 65 20.69 21.46 38.96
N ARG A 66 20.60 20.81 40.13
CA ARG A 66 21.71 20.03 40.70
C ARG A 66 22.16 18.95 39.70
N PRO A 67 23.46 18.84 39.37
CA PRO A 67 23.94 17.82 38.45
C PRO A 67 23.72 16.43 39.05
N LEU A 68 23.42 15.45 38.20
CA LEU A 68 23.30 14.05 38.61
C LEU A 68 24.67 13.50 39.04
N ASN A 69 24.66 12.63 40.06
CA ASN A 69 25.81 11.78 40.38
C ASN A 69 26.18 10.95 39.14
N GLU A 70 27.48 10.77 38.90
CA GLU A 70 28.02 10.11 37.70
C GLU A 70 27.40 8.73 37.48
N ASP A 71 27.20 7.93 38.54
CA ASP A 71 26.58 6.60 38.42
C ASP A 71 25.11 6.66 37.95
N ARG A 72 24.38 7.68 38.42
CA ARG A 72 23.00 7.93 38.01
C ARG A 72 22.93 8.49 36.59
N ALA A 73 23.86 9.37 36.22
CA ALA A 73 23.95 9.92 34.87
C ALA A 73 24.19 8.80 33.85
N VAL A 74 25.10 7.86 34.14
CA VAL A 74 25.36 6.71 33.28
C VAL A 74 24.12 5.82 33.15
N GLN A 75 23.37 5.61 34.22
CA GLN A 75 22.12 4.83 34.17
C GLN A 75 21.07 5.51 33.27
N VAL A 76 20.79 6.80 33.51
CA VAL A 76 19.78 7.56 32.74
C VAL A 76 20.13 7.63 31.26
N ALA A 77 21.39 7.91 30.92
CA ALA A 77 21.81 7.94 29.53
C ALA A 77 21.80 6.55 28.89
N SER A 78 22.07 5.48 29.65
CA SER A 78 21.97 4.11 29.15
C SER A 78 20.54 3.72 28.78
N ASP A 79 19.58 4.05 29.65
CA ASP A 79 18.17 3.77 29.41
C ASP A 79 17.66 4.60 28.21
N LEU A 80 18.00 5.89 28.15
CA LEU A 80 17.66 6.78 27.03
C LEU A 80 18.23 6.28 25.69
N LEU A 81 19.51 5.91 25.64
CA LEU A 81 20.15 5.40 24.42
C LEU A 81 19.57 4.05 23.98
N GLY A 82 19.20 3.20 24.94
CA GLY A 82 18.49 1.95 24.68
C GLY A 82 17.12 2.20 24.04
N GLU A 83 16.31 3.08 24.62
CA GLU A 83 15.00 3.44 24.09
C GLU A 83 15.12 4.07 22.68
N MET A 84 16.02 5.03 22.50
CA MET A 84 16.28 5.66 21.20
C MET A 84 16.71 4.65 20.13
N PHE A 85 17.53 3.67 20.49
CA PHE A 85 17.92 2.60 19.57
C PHE A 85 16.72 1.76 19.13
N VAL A 86 15.85 1.36 20.06
CA VAL A 86 14.63 0.60 19.74
C VAL A 86 13.71 1.41 18.85
N PHE A 87 13.47 2.69 19.17
CA PHE A 87 12.64 3.58 18.35
C PHE A 87 13.22 3.80 16.95
N LEU A 88 14.54 3.94 16.83
CA LEU A 88 15.20 4.09 15.53
C LEU A 88 15.03 2.83 14.68
N VAL A 89 15.29 1.64 15.25
CA VAL A 89 15.14 0.38 14.52
C VAL A 89 13.68 0.13 14.13
N ALA A 90 12.74 0.35 15.04
CA ALA A 90 11.31 0.20 14.77
C ALA A 90 10.82 1.20 13.72
N GLY A 91 11.21 2.48 13.86
CA GLY A 91 10.87 3.53 12.89
C GLY A 91 11.46 3.24 11.51
N ALA A 92 12.73 2.79 11.45
CA ALA A 92 13.37 2.38 10.21
C ALA A 92 12.65 1.18 9.56
N ALA A 93 12.21 0.20 10.35
CA ALA A 93 11.43 -0.94 9.84
C ALA A 93 10.10 -0.49 9.22
N VAL A 94 9.36 0.40 9.89
CA VAL A 94 8.09 0.95 9.37
C VAL A 94 8.34 1.74 8.08
N ILE A 95 9.35 2.62 8.05
CA ILE A 95 9.69 3.39 6.85
C ILE A 95 10.06 2.44 5.70
N PHE A 96 10.85 1.39 6.00
CA PHE A 96 11.23 0.38 5.03
C PHE A 96 10.01 -0.37 4.48
N GLU A 97 9.07 -0.76 5.34
CA GLU A 97 7.82 -1.40 4.93
C GLU A 97 6.98 -0.49 4.04
N VAL A 98 6.83 0.79 4.38
CA VAL A 98 6.09 1.77 3.57
C VAL A 98 6.74 1.96 2.20
N GLN A 99 8.06 2.17 2.16
CA GLN A 99 8.79 2.31 0.89
C GLN A 99 8.70 1.05 0.04
N ARG A 100 8.82 -0.13 0.66
CA ARG A 100 8.70 -1.42 -0.02
C ARG A 100 7.29 -1.65 -0.54
N SER A 101 6.27 -1.32 0.25
CA SER A 101 4.86 -1.48 -0.10
C SER A 101 4.47 -0.56 -1.24
N ALA A 102 4.88 0.71 -1.21
CA ALA A 102 4.63 1.67 -2.30
C ALA A 102 5.17 1.16 -3.66
N LYS A 103 6.38 0.60 -3.68
CA LYS A 103 6.94 -0.02 -4.90
C LYS A 103 6.14 -1.24 -5.36
N SER A 104 5.60 -2.02 -4.44
CA SER A 104 4.77 -3.18 -4.77
C SER A 104 3.38 -2.78 -5.24
N GLU A 105 2.81 -1.69 -4.74
CA GLU A 105 1.48 -1.21 -5.12
C GLU A 105 1.51 -0.58 -6.51
N ALA A 106 2.51 0.24 -6.82
CA ALA A 106 2.70 0.81 -8.16
C ALA A 106 2.75 -0.29 -9.25
N LYS A 107 3.50 -1.37 -9.02
CA LYS A 107 3.54 -2.52 -9.95
C LYS A 107 2.20 -3.24 -10.08
N LYS A 108 1.41 -3.31 -9.00
CA LYS A 108 0.07 -3.91 -9.04
C LYS A 108 -0.93 -3.02 -9.76
N GLU A 109 -0.76 -1.70 -9.66
CA GLU A 109 -1.60 -0.72 -10.35
C GLU A 109 -1.31 -0.72 -11.86
N GLU A 110 -0.03 -0.77 -12.25
CA GLU A 110 0.37 -0.91 -13.66
C GLU A 110 -0.23 -2.19 -14.28
N LYS A 111 -0.14 -3.33 -13.60
CA LYS A 111 -0.75 -4.58 -14.07
C LYS A 111 -2.27 -4.46 -14.20
N ARG A 112 -2.96 -3.89 -13.21
CA ARG A 112 -4.41 -3.65 -13.27
C ARG A 112 -4.79 -2.74 -14.44
N LYS A 113 -3.97 -1.74 -14.75
CA LYS A 113 -4.19 -0.85 -15.89
C LYS A 113 -4.03 -1.58 -17.22
N GLN A 114 -3.00 -2.43 -17.36
CA GLN A 114 -2.81 -3.27 -18.54
C GLN A 114 -3.97 -4.26 -18.74
N GLU A 115 -4.45 -4.89 -17.68
CA GLU A 115 -5.62 -5.78 -17.73
C GLU A 115 -6.88 -5.01 -18.17
N MET A 116 -7.08 -3.80 -17.66
CA MET A 116 -8.20 -2.93 -18.04
C MET A 116 -8.13 -2.51 -19.52
N GLU A 117 -6.95 -2.16 -20.02
CA GLU A 117 -6.73 -1.82 -21.43
C GLU A 117 -6.99 -3.04 -22.33
N ALA A 118 -6.55 -4.23 -21.93
CA ALA A 118 -6.81 -5.47 -22.67
C ALA A 118 -8.31 -5.82 -22.71
N LEU A 119 -9.04 -5.61 -21.60
CA LEU A 119 -10.49 -5.80 -21.56
C LEU A 119 -11.22 -4.80 -22.46
N ARG A 120 -10.84 -3.52 -22.45
CA ARG A 120 -11.40 -2.50 -23.34
C ARG A 120 -11.18 -2.83 -24.81
N ALA A 121 -9.99 -3.30 -25.18
CA ALA A 121 -9.71 -3.70 -26.56
C ALA A 121 -10.58 -4.90 -27.00
N ARG A 122 -10.82 -5.86 -26.11
CA ARG A 122 -11.73 -6.99 -26.37
C ARG A 122 -13.17 -6.52 -26.52
N ASP A 123 -13.61 -5.59 -25.68
CA ASP A 123 -14.97 -5.03 -25.73
C ASP A 123 -15.21 -4.28 -27.06
N GLU A 124 -14.23 -3.48 -27.51
CA GLU A 124 -14.30 -2.80 -28.80
C GLU A 124 -14.31 -3.78 -29.98
N ALA A 125 -13.51 -4.84 -29.92
CA ALA A 125 -13.50 -5.89 -30.94
C ALA A 125 -14.82 -6.67 -30.99
N LEU A 126 -15.43 -6.95 -29.83
CA LEU A 126 -16.74 -7.58 -29.73
C LEU A 126 -17.84 -6.65 -30.28
N SER A 127 -17.81 -5.37 -29.95
CA SER A 127 -18.74 -4.37 -30.47
C SER A 127 -18.70 -4.31 -31.99
N LYS A 128 -17.51 -4.27 -32.61
CA LYS A 128 -17.35 -4.34 -34.07
C LYS A 128 -17.89 -5.63 -34.68
N GLN A 129 -17.69 -6.77 -34.01
CA GLN A 129 -18.25 -8.04 -34.47
C GLN A 129 -19.78 -8.04 -34.42
N VAL A 130 -20.37 -7.47 -33.37
CA VAL A 130 -21.83 -7.33 -33.25
C VAL A 130 -22.38 -6.43 -34.36
N GLU A 131 -21.77 -5.28 -34.63
CA GLU A 131 -22.17 -4.40 -35.74
C GLU A 131 -22.09 -5.12 -37.09
N LEU A 132 -20.99 -5.85 -37.34
CA LEU A 132 -20.79 -6.59 -38.58
C LEU A 132 -21.82 -7.72 -38.74
N LEU A 133 -22.16 -8.41 -37.65
CA LEU A 133 -23.22 -9.42 -37.64
C LEU A 133 -24.60 -8.79 -37.92
N GLN A 134 -24.91 -7.64 -37.32
CA GLN A 134 -26.15 -6.91 -37.60
C GLN A 134 -26.26 -6.51 -39.08
N LEU A 135 -25.18 -6.00 -39.67
CA LEU A 135 -25.14 -5.66 -41.10
C LEU A 135 -25.39 -6.89 -41.98
N LYS A 136 -24.77 -8.03 -41.68
CA LYS A 136 -25.00 -9.29 -42.40
C LYS A 136 -26.44 -9.78 -42.28
N ILE A 137 -27.06 -9.65 -41.11
CA ILE A 137 -28.47 -9.99 -40.90
C ILE A 137 -29.36 -9.10 -41.77
N MET A 138 -29.13 -7.78 -41.76
CA MET A 138 -29.89 -6.84 -42.61
C MET A 138 -29.73 -7.14 -44.11
N GLU A 139 -28.53 -7.54 -44.55
CA GLU A 139 -28.29 -7.94 -45.93
C GLU A 139 -29.05 -9.23 -46.30
N LEU A 140 -29.01 -10.23 -45.43
CA LEU A 140 -29.75 -11.48 -45.60
C LEU A 140 -31.27 -11.24 -45.61
N GLU A 141 -31.79 -10.39 -44.75
CA GLU A 141 -33.22 -10.00 -44.73
C GLU A 141 -33.64 -9.33 -46.05
N LYS A 142 -32.81 -8.41 -46.58
CA LYS A 142 -33.06 -7.79 -47.90
C LYS A 142 -33.04 -8.81 -49.03
N LEU A 143 -32.06 -9.73 -49.03
CA LEU A 143 -31.99 -10.80 -50.03
C LEU A 143 -33.17 -11.76 -49.92
N ALA A 144 -33.62 -12.08 -48.71
CA ALA A 144 -34.78 -12.92 -48.43
C ALA A 144 -36.09 -12.23 -48.84
N GLN A 145 -36.25 -10.93 -48.61
CA GLN A 145 -37.40 -10.16 -49.12
C GLN A 145 -37.40 -10.09 -50.64
N GLY A 146 -36.24 -9.82 -51.25
CA GLY A 146 -36.09 -9.79 -52.71
C GLY A 146 -36.44 -11.13 -53.36
N ARG A 147 -35.93 -12.25 -52.83
CA ARG A 147 -36.23 -13.62 -53.28
C ARG A 147 -37.60 -14.13 -52.86
N GLY A 148 -38.15 -13.68 -51.74
CA GLY A 148 -39.46 -14.11 -51.27
C GLY A 148 -40.55 -13.67 -52.24
N ILE A 149 -40.46 -12.43 -52.72
CA ILE A 149 -41.43 -11.87 -53.66
C ILE A 149 -41.21 -12.46 -55.07
N THR A 150 -39.97 -12.46 -55.60
CA THR A 150 -39.70 -13.05 -56.93
C THR A 150 -39.87 -14.57 -56.97
N GLY A 151 -39.55 -15.29 -55.89
CA GLY A 151 -39.75 -16.73 -55.77
C GLY A 151 -41.21 -17.12 -55.71
N LEU A 152 -42.06 -16.35 -55.01
CA LEU A 152 -43.51 -16.53 -55.01
C LEU A 152 -44.11 -16.26 -56.39
N PHE A 153 -43.67 -15.20 -57.09
CA PHE A 153 -44.12 -14.92 -58.46
C PHE A 153 -43.68 -16.01 -59.44
N ASN A 154 -42.43 -16.49 -59.37
CA ASN A 154 -41.95 -17.57 -60.22
C ASN A 154 -42.70 -18.88 -59.95
N PHE A 155 -42.92 -19.23 -58.68
CA PHE A 155 -43.67 -20.44 -58.32
C PHE A 155 -45.12 -20.39 -58.81
N LYS A 156 -45.78 -19.23 -58.66
CA LYS A 156 -47.15 -19.02 -59.14
C LYS A 156 -47.23 -19.02 -60.68
N SER A 157 -46.23 -18.45 -61.36
CA SER A 157 -46.14 -18.49 -62.83
C SER A 157 -45.85 -19.90 -63.35
N ALA A 158 -44.97 -20.67 -62.71
CA ALA A 158 -44.68 -22.06 -63.05
C ALA A 158 -45.89 -22.97 -62.80
N GLN A 159 -46.66 -22.71 -61.74
CA GLN A 159 -47.90 -23.42 -61.46
C GLN A 159 -49.01 -23.09 -62.47
N LEU A 160 -49.12 -21.82 -62.91
CA LEU A 160 -50.03 -21.39 -63.98
C LEU A 160 -49.66 -21.97 -65.36
N GLU A 161 -48.36 -22.11 -65.66
CA GLU A 161 -47.87 -22.76 -66.89
C GLU A 161 -48.12 -24.28 -66.87
N ALA A 162 -47.87 -24.94 -65.73
CA ALA A 162 -48.17 -26.37 -65.55
C ALA A 162 -49.68 -26.66 -65.70
N GLU A 163 -50.54 -25.82 -65.14
CA GLU A 163 -52.00 -25.96 -65.24
C GLU A 163 -52.53 -25.71 -66.66
N LYS A 164 -51.87 -24.85 -67.45
CA LYS A 164 -52.16 -24.67 -68.87
C LYS A 164 -51.71 -25.86 -69.73
N SER A 165 -50.54 -26.44 -69.44
CA SER A 165 -50.03 -27.61 -70.18
C SER A 165 -50.86 -28.88 -69.92
N ALA A 166 -51.40 -29.06 -68.72
CA ALA A 166 -52.28 -30.19 -68.36
C ALA A 166 -53.71 -30.08 -68.93
N LYS A 167 -54.14 -28.89 -69.37
CA LYS A 167 -55.45 -28.66 -70.02
C LYS A 167 -55.40 -28.67 -71.55
N ALA A 168 -54.20 -28.76 -72.14
CA ALA A 168 -53.98 -28.74 -73.58
C ALA A 168 -53.57 -30.10 -74.17
N ALA A 169 -53.54 -31.16 -73.34
CA ALA A 169 -53.37 -32.56 -73.73
C ALA A 169 -54.68 -33.32 -73.47
#